data_AF-A0A8S4GI01-F1
#
_entry.id   AF-A0A8S4GI01-F1
#
_cell.length_a   1.000
_cell.length_b   1.000
_cell.length_c   1.000
_cell.angle_alpha   90.00
_cell.angle_beta   90.00
_cell.angle_gamma   90.00
#
_symmetry.space_group_name_H-M   'P 1'
#
loop_
_entity.id
_entity.type
_entity.pdbx_description
1 polymer ?
#
loop_
_entity_poly.entity_id
_entity_poly.type
_entity_poly.pdbx_seq_one_letter_code
_entity_poly.pdbx_strand_id
1 'polypeptide(L)'
;MFLGNEDFPDRQGFRFGGAGCNHTIEPEGFLVLSRGEPCAHSFELSVAGRVDLLDAKNRPTSSLAWAEASIPDGSSLSRFPDGNTDGVSVGPPTPGLPNSRGASPTPGIPRAAESIESITVAISEVSPRPDDGVSDWIELYNYGDADVDLQGLVLTDSKNAPEFLPEQLVFGAGECAAWSRVVPARGFLLLVQGAPCSFMFGLGKHDEVHLQWDAQRDVDSIAYGKQSDLPTLGRGDGTYGRRPEEMRGRNTLGRFVVMSQPTPGTPNRA
;
A
#
# COMPACT_ATOMS: atom_id res chain seq x y z
N MET A 1 -11.05 17.57 -17.30
CA MET A 1 -10.49 16.52 -18.16
C MET A 1 -11.34 15.28 -17.91
N PHE A 2 -11.74 14.48 -18.91
CA PHE A 2 -12.69 13.38 -18.70
C PHE A 2 -12.02 12.02 -18.88
N LEU A 3 -12.51 10.97 -18.24
CA LEU A 3 -12.18 9.58 -18.57
C LEU A 3 -13.46 8.84 -19.02
N GLY A 4 -13.41 8.13 -20.15
CA GLY A 4 -14.55 7.36 -20.68
C GLY A 4 -14.15 5.96 -21.15
N ASN A 5 -15.07 5.00 -21.04
CA ASN A 5 -14.97 3.63 -21.57
C ASN A 5 -16.06 3.43 -22.65
N GLU A 6 -15.67 2.97 -23.86
CA GLU A 6 -16.58 2.84 -25.02
C GLU A 6 -16.91 1.37 -25.32
N ASP A 7 -17.80 0.75 -24.54
CA ASP A 7 -18.42 -0.54 -24.89
C ASP A 7 -19.92 -0.68 -24.52
N PHE A 8 -20.62 0.43 -24.20
CA PHE A 8 -22.08 0.38 -23.97
C PHE A 8 -22.83 1.54 -24.67
N PRO A 9 -24.07 1.32 -25.15
CA PRO A 9 -24.87 2.32 -25.87
C PRO A 9 -25.30 3.53 -25.01
N ASP A 10 -25.05 3.49 -23.69
CA ASP A 10 -25.24 4.60 -22.77
C ASP A 10 -23.88 5.17 -22.34
N ARG A 11 -23.55 6.37 -22.84
CA ARG A 11 -22.31 7.10 -22.55
C ARG A 11 -22.20 7.48 -21.06
N GLN A 12 -21.67 6.60 -20.22
CA GLN A 12 -21.27 6.96 -18.86
C GLN A 12 -19.82 7.48 -18.86
N GLY A 13 -19.61 8.69 -19.37
CA GLY A 13 -18.34 9.39 -19.20
C GLY A 13 -18.22 9.94 -17.77
N PHE A 14 -17.07 9.74 -17.12
CA PHE A 14 -16.80 10.30 -15.80
C PHE A 14 -16.06 11.66 -15.91
N ARG A 15 -16.40 12.62 -15.04
CA ARG A 15 -15.74 13.94 -14.97
C ARG A 15 -14.77 14.08 -13.80
N PHE A 16 -13.48 14.12 -14.11
CA PHE A 16 -12.44 14.60 -13.19
C PHE A 16 -12.30 16.13 -13.32
N GLY A 17 -12.36 16.86 -12.21
CA GLY A 17 -12.40 18.33 -12.21
C GLY A 17 -13.78 18.97 -12.02
N GLY A 18 -14.76 18.26 -11.43
CA GLY A 18 -16.02 18.88 -10.96
C GLY A 18 -15.79 19.79 -9.75
N ALA A 19 -16.81 20.53 -9.31
CA ALA A 19 -16.70 21.38 -8.12
C ALA A 19 -16.24 20.56 -6.90
N GLY A 20 -15.01 20.81 -6.42
CA GLY A 20 -14.38 20.07 -5.32
C GLY A 20 -13.38 18.97 -5.71
N CYS A 21 -13.21 18.67 -7.01
CA CYS A 21 -12.38 17.55 -7.49
C CYS A 21 -11.30 18.02 -8.50
N ASN A 22 -10.62 19.13 -8.22
CA ASN A 22 -9.53 19.63 -9.05
C ASN A 22 -8.22 18.95 -8.66
N HIS A 23 -7.56 18.33 -9.66
CA HIS A 23 -6.24 17.74 -9.51
C HIS A 23 -5.21 18.56 -10.28
N THR A 24 -4.08 18.85 -9.67
CA THR A 24 -2.91 19.42 -10.35
C THR A 24 -1.86 18.32 -10.43
N ILE A 25 -1.41 18.00 -11.64
CA ILE A 25 -0.30 17.08 -11.85
C ILE A 25 0.91 17.95 -12.14
N GLU A 26 1.91 17.89 -11.28
CA GLU A 26 3.18 18.58 -11.49
C GLU A 26 3.89 18.02 -12.74
N PRO A 27 4.83 18.77 -13.35
CA PRO A 27 5.65 18.23 -14.42
C PRO A 27 6.29 16.89 -14.01
N GLU A 28 6.23 15.89 -14.89
CA GLU A 28 6.69 14.51 -14.63
C GLU A 28 5.95 13.77 -13.49
N GLY A 29 4.89 14.37 -12.93
CA GLY A 29 4.05 13.77 -11.91
C GLY A 29 3.02 12.79 -12.49
N PHE A 30 2.48 11.95 -11.61
CA PHE A 30 1.46 10.95 -11.93
C PHE A 30 0.22 11.20 -11.07
N LEU A 31 -0.96 10.86 -11.58
CA LEU A 31 -2.21 10.84 -10.83
C LEU A 31 -2.78 9.43 -10.89
N VAL A 32 -2.97 8.81 -9.73
CA VAL A 32 -3.61 7.49 -9.60
C VAL A 32 -5.10 7.71 -9.34
N LEU A 33 -5.94 6.97 -10.05
CA LEU A 33 -7.40 7.07 -9.97
C LEU A 33 -7.97 5.68 -9.74
N SER A 34 -8.38 5.39 -8.51
CA SER A 34 -8.94 4.08 -8.14
C SER A 34 -10.45 4.05 -8.29
N ARG A 35 -11.03 2.93 -8.71
CA ARG A 35 -12.48 2.81 -8.82
C ARG A 35 -13.16 3.02 -7.46
N GLY A 36 -14.14 3.91 -7.39
CA GLY A 36 -14.97 4.15 -6.20
C GLY A 36 -14.42 5.19 -5.22
N GLU A 37 -13.18 5.67 -5.41
CA GLU A 37 -12.63 6.74 -4.58
C GLU A 37 -13.32 8.10 -4.87
N PRO A 38 -13.41 8.99 -3.88
CA PRO A 38 -13.85 10.37 -4.09
C PRO A 38 -13.00 11.04 -5.17
N CYS A 39 -13.64 11.69 -6.14
CA CYS A 39 -12.96 12.33 -7.27
C CYS A 39 -12.16 11.36 -8.17
N ALA A 40 -12.42 10.05 -8.09
CA ALA A 40 -11.84 9.00 -8.93
C ALA A 40 -12.79 8.55 -10.06
N HIS A 41 -12.89 7.28 -10.47
CA HIS A 41 -13.92 6.84 -11.45
C HIS A 41 -14.92 5.82 -10.87
N SER A 42 -16.09 5.69 -11.48
CA SER A 42 -17.14 4.74 -11.04
C SER A 42 -17.33 3.54 -11.98
N PHE A 43 -16.61 3.47 -13.10
CA PHE A 43 -16.75 2.41 -14.09
C PHE A 43 -15.74 1.27 -13.87
N GLU A 44 -16.08 0.07 -14.32
CA GLU A 44 -15.16 -1.07 -14.39
C GLU A 44 -14.35 -1.06 -15.69
N LEU A 45 -13.16 -1.66 -15.65
CA LEU A 45 -12.39 -1.98 -16.84
C LEU A 45 -12.72 -3.42 -17.26
N SER A 46 -13.18 -3.59 -18.49
CA SER A 46 -13.52 -4.89 -19.07
C SER A 46 -12.29 -5.63 -19.60
N VAL A 47 -12.44 -6.91 -19.91
CA VAL A 47 -11.35 -7.75 -20.45
C VAL A 47 -10.79 -7.22 -21.78
N ALA A 48 -11.64 -6.59 -22.60
CA ALA A 48 -11.26 -5.74 -23.72
C ALA A 48 -11.95 -4.40 -23.56
N GLY A 49 -11.34 -3.31 -24.01
CA GLY A 49 -11.95 -1.99 -23.87
C GLY A 49 -11.00 -0.85 -24.23
N ARG A 50 -11.41 0.37 -23.89
CA ARG A 50 -10.62 1.58 -24.11
C ARG A 50 -10.87 2.58 -22.99
N VAL A 51 -9.84 3.35 -22.62
CA VAL A 51 -9.94 4.49 -21.72
C VAL A 51 -9.48 5.74 -22.46
N ASP A 52 -10.30 6.79 -22.39
CA ASP A 52 -10.04 8.06 -23.06
C ASP A 52 -9.90 9.23 -22.12
N LEU A 53 -8.78 9.93 -22.18
CA LEU A 53 -8.59 11.22 -21.53
C LEU A 53 -9.13 12.34 -22.42
N LEU A 54 -10.20 13.03 -22.03
CA LEU A 54 -10.86 14.06 -22.85
C LEU A 54 -10.61 15.49 -22.32
N ASP A 55 -10.62 16.49 -23.21
CA ASP A 55 -10.59 17.92 -22.87
C ASP A 55 -11.95 18.45 -22.37
N ALA A 56 -12.02 19.71 -21.92
CA ALA A 56 -13.26 20.33 -21.43
C ALA A 56 -14.43 20.39 -22.45
N LYS A 57 -14.17 20.12 -23.73
CA LYS A 57 -15.17 20.05 -24.81
C LYS A 57 -15.55 18.60 -25.16
N ASN A 58 -15.17 17.62 -24.33
CA ASN A 58 -15.36 16.19 -24.53
C ASN A 58 -14.61 15.62 -25.74
N ARG A 59 -13.49 16.23 -26.15
CA ARG A 59 -12.67 15.70 -27.25
C ARG A 59 -11.53 14.86 -26.68
N PRO A 60 -11.26 13.66 -27.19
CA PRO A 60 -10.11 12.87 -26.74
C PRO A 60 -8.79 13.61 -26.95
N THR A 61 -8.00 13.67 -25.89
CA THR A 61 -6.61 14.19 -25.84
C THR A 61 -5.61 13.05 -25.73
N SER A 62 -6.01 11.92 -25.14
CA SER A 62 -5.26 10.67 -25.12
C SER A 62 -6.23 9.49 -25.04
N SER A 63 -5.82 8.34 -25.55
CA SER A 63 -6.65 7.12 -25.64
C SER A 63 -5.79 5.89 -25.46
N LEU A 64 -6.22 4.91 -24.66
CA LEU A 64 -5.54 3.63 -24.51
C LEU A 64 -6.56 2.50 -24.69
N ALA A 65 -6.36 1.63 -25.67
CA ALA A 65 -7.24 0.51 -25.97
C ALA A 65 -6.53 -0.83 -25.77
N TRP A 66 -7.27 -1.87 -25.41
CA TRP A 66 -6.76 -3.22 -25.16
C TRP A 66 -7.75 -4.31 -25.58
N ALA A 67 -7.23 -5.50 -25.82
CA ALA A 67 -8.00 -6.69 -26.19
C ALA A 67 -7.89 -7.78 -25.12
N GLU A 68 -8.90 -8.66 -25.06
CA GLU A 68 -9.14 -9.72 -24.06
C GLU A 68 -7.91 -10.59 -23.70
N ALA A 69 -6.99 -10.82 -24.65
CA ALA A 69 -5.84 -11.69 -24.46
C ALA A 69 -4.53 -10.98 -24.03
N SER A 70 -4.58 -9.70 -23.64
CA SER A 70 -3.37 -8.85 -23.63
C SER A 70 -2.77 -8.54 -22.26
N ILE A 71 -3.38 -8.96 -21.14
CA ILE A 71 -2.92 -8.58 -19.80
C ILE A 71 -2.99 -9.81 -18.88
N PRO A 72 -1.85 -10.47 -18.59
CA PRO A 72 -1.79 -11.53 -17.59
C PRO A 72 -2.22 -11.02 -16.20
N ASP A 73 -2.73 -11.91 -15.35
CA ASP A 73 -3.02 -11.59 -13.95
C ASP A 73 -1.80 -10.94 -13.27
N GLY A 74 -2.03 -9.87 -12.51
CA GLY A 74 -0.97 -9.09 -11.86
C GLY A 74 -0.18 -8.16 -12.78
N SER A 75 -0.52 -8.08 -14.08
CA SER A 75 0.08 -7.13 -15.02
C SER A 75 -0.81 -5.90 -15.25
N SER A 76 -0.20 -4.85 -15.80
CA SER A 76 -0.86 -3.63 -16.22
C SER A 76 -0.45 -3.26 -17.65
N LEU A 77 -1.25 -2.39 -18.28
CA LEU A 77 -0.90 -1.76 -19.55
C LEU A 77 -0.34 -0.36 -19.30
N SER A 78 0.85 -0.14 -19.83
CA SER A 78 1.62 1.08 -19.65
C SER A 78 2.04 1.67 -20.99
N ARG A 79 2.21 2.99 -21.07
CA ARG A 79 2.87 3.65 -22.20
C ARG A 79 4.35 3.80 -21.87
N PHE A 80 5.26 3.36 -22.76
CA PHE A 80 6.69 3.47 -22.50
C PHE A 80 7.53 3.85 -23.74
N PRO A 81 8.44 4.83 -23.61
CA PRO A 81 8.67 5.70 -22.44
C PRO A 81 7.46 6.62 -22.13
N ASP A 82 7.41 7.20 -20.92
CA ASP A 82 6.29 8.01 -20.43
C ASP A 82 5.91 9.11 -21.45
N GLY A 83 4.75 8.95 -22.10
CA GLY A 83 4.37 9.86 -23.18
C GLY A 83 3.30 9.32 -24.13
N ASN A 84 2.82 10.22 -24.99
CA ASN A 84 1.67 9.98 -25.87
C ASN A 84 2.00 9.22 -27.18
N THR A 85 3.26 8.83 -27.41
CA THR A 85 3.72 8.43 -28.75
C THR A 85 4.51 7.14 -28.82
N ASP A 86 4.94 6.56 -27.70
CA ASP A 86 5.74 5.33 -27.71
C ASP A 86 4.99 4.16 -27.07
N GLY A 87 4.63 3.18 -27.91
CA GLY A 87 4.22 1.80 -27.61
C GLY A 87 3.51 1.47 -26.29
N VAL A 88 2.36 0.80 -26.39
CA VAL A 88 1.74 0.12 -25.24
C VAL A 88 2.59 -1.10 -24.88
N SER A 89 2.98 -1.22 -23.62
CA SER A 89 3.73 -2.36 -23.08
C SER A 89 2.93 -2.99 -21.95
N VAL A 90 3.09 -4.31 -21.80
CA VAL A 90 2.56 -5.06 -20.66
C VAL A 90 3.69 -5.24 -19.67
N GLY A 91 3.45 -4.84 -18.43
CA GLY A 91 4.44 -4.92 -17.36
C GLY A 91 3.78 -4.87 -16.00
N PRO A 92 4.56 -4.98 -14.91
CA PRO A 92 4.01 -4.82 -13.57
C PRO A 92 3.42 -3.42 -13.40
N PRO A 93 2.32 -3.28 -12.65
CA PRO A 93 1.72 -1.98 -12.34
C PRO A 93 2.70 -1.07 -11.61
N THR A 94 2.69 0.19 -12.02
CA THR A 94 3.58 1.27 -11.50
C THR A 94 2.74 2.47 -11.03
N PRO A 95 1.71 2.30 -10.19
CA PRO A 95 0.87 3.41 -9.74
C PRO A 95 1.73 4.47 -9.03
N GLY A 96 1.61 5.72 -9.49
CA GLY A 96 2.38 6.85 -8.94
C GLY A 96 3.87 6.87 -9.32
N LEU A 97 4.32 6.00 -10.23
CA LEU A 97 5.72 5.92 -10.68
C LEU A 97 5.82 5.98 -12.23
N PRO A 98 7.02 6.31 -12.76
CA PRO A 98 7.32 6.12 -14.18
C PRO A 98 7.04 4.70 -14.66
N ASN A 99 6.46 4.58 -15.85
CA ASN A 99 6.22 3.28 -16.45
C ASN A 99 7.57 2.58 -16.74
N SER A 100 7.61 1.25 -16.67
CA SER A 100 8.82 0.46 -16.98
C SER A 100 8.51 -0.73 -17.91
N ARG A 101 9.42 -1.07 -18.84
CA ARG A 101 9.25 -2.17 -19.84
C ARG A 101 9.48 -3.58 -19.30
N GLY A 102 9.84 -3.72 -18.03
CA GLY A 102 10.21 -4.99 -17.44
C GLY A 102 10.87 -4.78 -16.09
N ALA A 103 10.41 -5.54 -15.11
CA ALA A 103 10.68 -5.40 -13.69
C ALA A 103 10.42 -3.97 -13.17
N SER A 104 9.23 -3.78 -12.58
CA SER A 104 9.15 -3.03 -11.32
C SER A 104 10.34 -3.47 -10.47
N PRO A 105 11.03 -2.62 -9.68
CA PRO A 105 11.82 -3.17 -8.60
C PRO A 105 10.89 -4.15 -7.89
N THR A 106 11.09 -5.45 -8.07
CA THR A 106 10.19 -6.47 -7.55
C THR A 106 10.04 -6.11 -6.07
N PRO A 107 8.83 -5.75 -5.60
CA PRO A 107 8.58 -5.79 -4.19
C PRO A 107 8.96 -7.21 -3.76
N GLY A 108 10.04 -7.33 -2.98
CA GLY A 108 10.66 -8.61 -2.63
C GLY A 108 12.09 -8.89 -3.09
N ILE A 109 12.84 -7.88 -3.55
CA ILE A 109 14.32 -7.97 -3.52
C ILE A 109 14.89 -6.84 -2.65
N PRO A 110 15.17 -7.09 -1.35
CA PRO A 110 16.19 -6.31 -0.66
C PRO A 110 17.48 -6.49 -1.45
N ARG A 111 18.07 -5.38 -1.91
CA ARG A 111 19.23 -5.44 -2.77
C ARG A 111 20.43 -5.97 -1.97
N ALA A 112 20.96 -7.09 -2.46
CA ALA A 112 22.16 -7.83 -2.06
C ALA A 112 21.97 -8.92 -0.98
N ALA A 113 21.68 -10.15 -1.43
CA ALA A 113 22.05 -11.40 -0.76
C ALA A 113 21.58 -11.59 0.70
N GLU A 114 20.40 -11.10 1.03
CA GLU A 114 19.76 -11.34 2.32
C GLU A 114 18.72 -12.46 2.20
N SER A 115 18.74 -13.42 3.12
CA SER A 115 17.66 -14.38 3.26
C SER A 115 16.53 -13.71 4.03
N ILE A 116 15.29 -14.17 3.87
CA ILE A 116 14.19 -13.69 4.73
C ILE A 116 14.61 -13.77 6.21
N GLU A 117 15.37 -14.81 6.58
CA GLU A 117 15.92 -15.06 7.91
C GLU A 117 16.84 -13.98 8.48
N SER A 118 17.44 -13.12 7.64
CA SER A 118 18.30 -12.02 8.11
C SER A 118 17.54 -10.75 8.46
N ILE A 119 16.25 -10.64 8.14
CA ILE A 119 15.46 -9.44 8.52
C ILE A 119 15.16 -9.46 10.01
N THR A 120 15.65 -8.42 10.69
CA THR A 120 15.44 -8.17 12.12
C THR A 120 14.37 -7.11 12.41
N VAL A 121 13.53 -6.78 11.44
CA VAL A 121 12.36 -5.92 11.62
C VAL A 121 11.11 -6.78 11.75
N ALA A 122 10.28 -6.48 12.75
CA ALA A 122 9.02 -7.16 13.03
C ALA A 122 7.94 -6.15 13.44
N ILE A 123 6.68 -6.56 13.40
CA ILE A 123 5.56 -5.76 13.90
C ILE A 123 5.65 -5.75 15.43
N SER A 124 5.82 -4.56 16.02
CA SER A 124 5.89 -4.38 17.47
C SER A 124 4.53 -4.05 18.07
N GLU A 125 3.72 -3.24 17.41
CA GLU A 125 2.45 -2.77 17.95
C GLU A 125 1.46 -2.42 16.84
N VAL A 126 0.18 -2.75 17.06
CA VAL A 126 -0.93 -2.43 16.16
C VAL A 126 -2.05 -1.79 16.95
N SER A 127 -2.51 -0.62 16.51
CA SER A 127 -3.65 0.09 17.09
C SER A 127 -4.77 0.22 16.07
N PRO A 128 -5.76 -0.69 16.11
CA PRO A 128 -7.00 -0.53 15.36
C PRO A 128 -7.92 0.46 16.09
N ARG A 129 -8.29 1.53 15.39
CA ARG A 129 -9.10 2.67 15.84
C ARG A 129 -10.34 2.92 14.94
N PRO A 130 -11.11 1.88 14.56
CA PRO A 130 -12.20 2.04 13.60
C PRO A 130 -13.38 2.91 14.10
N ASP A 131 -13.53 3.10 15.42
CA ASP A 131 -14.75 3.64 16.03
C ASP A 131 -14.55 5.00 16.77
N ASP A 132 -13.32 5.53 16.89
CA ASP A 132 -13.03 6.72 17.72
C ASP A 132 -12.59 7.97 16.95
N GLY A 133 -12.51 7.89 15.61
CA GLY A 133 -12.09 9.00 14.75
C GLY A 133 -10.60 9.32 14.82
N VAL A 134 -9.80 8.45 15.42
CA VAL A 134 -8.33 8.50 15.40
C VAL A 134 -7.84 7.55 14.30
N SER A 135 -6.76 7.92 13.62
CA SER A 135 -6.16 7.06 12.58
C SER A 135 -5.61 5.76 13.17
N ASP A 136 -5.78 4.67 12.43
CA ASP A 136 -5.08 3.43 12.70
C ASP A 136 -3.56 3.64 12.62
N TRP A 137 -2.80 2.85 13.37
CA TRP A 137 -1.35 2.86 13.21
C TRP A 137 -0.72 1.50 13.48
N ILE A 138 0.41 1.29 12.82
CA ILE A 138 1.25 0.10 12.90
C ILE A 138 2.66 0.57 13.22
N GLU A 139 3.29 -0.09 14.18
CA GLU A 139 4.68 0.14 14.52
C GLU A 139 5.53 -1.08 14.14
N LEU A 140 6.65 -0.81 13.50
CA LEU A 140 7.70 -1.78 13.24
C LEU A 140 8.89 -1.52 14.17
N TYR A 141 9.48 -2.57 14.71
CA TYR A 141 10.68 -2.50 15.54
C TYR A 141 11.80 -3.30 14.92
N ASN A 142 12.98 -2.67 14.79
CA ASN A 142 14.21 -3.36 14.47
C ASN A 142 14.84 -3.92 15.74
N TYR A 143 14.67 -5.22 15.96
CA TYR A 143 15.25 -5.91 17.10
C TYR A 143 16.72 -6.35 16.89
N GLY A 144 17.29 -6.04 15.74
CA GLY A 144 18.69 -6.29 15.42
C GLY A 144 19.63 -5.21 15.95
N ASP A 145 20.92 -5.44 15.72
CA ASP A 145 22.01 -4.51 16.10
C ASP A 145 22.59 -3.78 14.89
N ALA A 146 21.93 -3.86 13.72
CA ALA A 146 22.26 -3.15 12.50
C ALA A 146 21.03 -2.49 11.90
N ASP A 147 21.22 -1.40 11.18
CA ASP A 147 20.17 -0.71 10.44
C ASP A 147 19.60 -1.61 9.33
N VAL A 148 18.27 -1.58 9.14
CA VAL A 148 17.57 -2.39 8.14
C VAL A 148 16.82 -1.50 7.16
N ASP A 149 17.13 -1.63 5.86
CA ASP A 149 16.36 -0.99 4.77
C ASP A 149 15.17 -1.87 4.41
N LEU A 150 13.95 -1.33 4.52
CA LEU A 150 12.71 -2.05 4.21
C LEU A 150 12.40 -2.12 2.71
N GLN A 151 13.29 -1.64 1.82
CA GLN A 151 13.02 -1.56 0.39
C GLN A 151 12.41 -2.85 -0.18
N GLY A 152 11.27 -2.71 -0.84
CA GLY A 152 10.57 -3.78 -1.52
C GLY A 152 9.76 -4.70 -0.60
N LEU A 153 9.86 -4.59 0.73
CA LEU A 153 8.89 -5.24 1.60
C LEU A 153 7.50 -4.61 1.39
N VAL A 154 6.48 -5.40 1.71
CA VAL A 154 5.08 -5.00 1.55
C VAL A 154 4.39 -5.07 2.91
N LEU A 155 3.64 -4.03 3.26
CA LEU A 155 2.73 -4.04 4.39
C LEU A 155 1.29 -4.09 3.87
N THR A 156 0.52 -5.07 4.35
CA THR A 156 -0.85 -5.36 3.88
C THR A 156 -1.71 -5.87 5.03
N ASP A 157 -3.02 -5.66 4.95
CA ASP A 157 -4.03 -6.23 5.84
C ASP A 157 -4.62 -7.56 5.33
N SER A 158 -4.10 -8.08 4.22
CA SER A 158 -4.55 -9.35 3.66
C SER A 158 -3.41 -10.18 3.08
N LYS A 159 -3.32 -11.43 3.54
CA LYS A 159 -2.28 -12.38 3.13
C LYS A 159 -2.30 -12.72 1.63
N ASN A 160 -3.49 -12.74 1.03
CA ASN A 160 -3.66 -13.13 -0.38
C ASN A 160 -3.94 -11.93 -1.29
N ALA A 161 -3.68 -10.72 -0.81
CA ALA A 161 -3.83 -9.56 -1.65
C ALA A 161 -2.83 -9.65 -2.82
N PRO A 162 -3.27 -9.51 -4.08
CA PRO A 162 -2.37 -9.37 -5.21
C PRO A 162 -1.33 -8.28 -4.91
N GLU A 163 -0.05 -8.47 -5.24
CA GLU A 163 1.10 -7.58 -4.89
C GLU A 163 0.95 -6.08 -5.26
N PHE A 164 -0.17 -5.69 -5.84
CA PHE A 164 -0.41 -4.39 -6.44
C PHE A 164 -1.82 -3.84 -6.23
N LEU A 165 -2.54 -4.29 -5.19
CA LEU A 165 -3.75 -3.57 -4.79
C LEU A 165 -3.37 -2.19 -4.22
N PRO A 166 -4.15 -1.13 -4.54
CA PRO A 166 -3.85 0.25 -4.12
C PRO A 166 -3.86 0.43 -2.59
N GLU A 167 -4.40 -0.54 -1.86
CA GLU A 167 -4.56 -0.48 -0.42
C GLU A 167 -3.27 -0.84 0.34
N GLN A 168 -2.30 -1.52 -0.30
CA GLN A 168 -1.02 -1.94 0.30
C GLN A 168 0.03 -0.83 0.34
N LEU A 169 0.96 -0.92 1.31
CA LEU A 169 2.17 -0.10 1.34
C LEU A 169 3.37 -0.92 0.83
N VAL A 170 3.92 -0.53 -0.32
CA VAL A 170 5.18 -1.05 -0.82
C VAL A 170 6.32 -0.10 -0.43
N PHE A 171 7.22 -0.55 0.44
CA PHE A 171 8.32 0.29 0.91
C PHE A 171 9.27 0.65 -0.23
N GLY A 172 9.43 1.96 -0.47
CA GLY A 172 10.33 2.46 -1.51
C GLY A 172 9.74 2.46 -2.92
N ALA A 173 8.43 2.32 -3.06
CA ALA A 173 7.69 2.55 -4.29
C ALA A 173 6.79 3.80 -4.18
N GLY A 174 6.15 4.16 -5.30
CA GLY A 174 5.25 5.32 -5.38
C GLY A 174 5.95 6.66 -5.11
N GLU A 175 5.15 7.62 -4.65
CA GLU A 175 5.59 8.96 -4.24
C GLU A 175 6.60 8.94 -3.08
N CYS A 176 6.80 7.78 -2.46
CA CYS A 176 7.65 7.55 -1.30
C CYS A 176 8.96 6.84 -1.63
N ALA A 177 9.28 6.66 -2.91
CA ALA A 177 10.54 6.05 -3.35
C ALA A 177 11.80 6.78 -2.84
N ALA A 178 11.70 8.11 -2.64
CA ALA A 178 12.77 8.96 -2.13
C ALA A 178 12.83 9.04 -0.58
N TRP A 179 11.84 8.48 0.12
CA TRP A 179 11.81 8.49 1.58
C TRP A 179 12.79 7.47 2.17
N SER A 180 13.46 7.86 3.25
CA SER A 180 14.29 6.92 4.00
C SER A 180 13.38 5.90 4.69
N ARG A 181 13.59 4.63 4.38
CA ARG A 181 12.89 3.47 4.94
C ARG A 181 13.82 2.57 5.75
N VAL A 182 14.91 3.16 6.23
CA VAL A 182 15.86 2.53 7.11
C VAL A 182 15.33 2.61 8.53
N VAL A 183 15.10 1.45 9.16
CA VAL A 183 14.83 1.37 10.59
C VAL A 183 16.16 1.18 11.30
N PRO A 184 16.64 2.16 12.10
CA PRO A 184 17.91 2.05 12.79
C PRO A 184 17.96 0.82 13.70
N ALA A 185 19.16 0.32 14.02
CA ALA A 185 19.33 -0.71 15.04
C ALA A 185 18.60 -0.32 16.34
N ARG A 186 17.77 -1.22 16.89
CA ARG A 186 16.92 -0.95 18.08
C ARG A 186 15.93 0.22 17.90
N GLY A 187 15.69 0.65 16.67
CA GLY A 187 14.80 1.75 16.31
C GLY A 187 13.38 1.29 16.00
N PHE A 188 12.47 2.26 15.97
CA PHE A 188 11.05 2.07 15.67
C PHE A 188 10.67 2.88 14.43
N LEU A 189 9.73 2.35 13.64
CA LEU A 189 9.07 3.04 12.55
C LEU A 189 7.57 3.04 12.80
N LEU A 190 7.00 4.22 13.01
CA LEU A 190 5.56 4.43 13.19
C LEU A 190 4.92 4.77 11.85
N LEU A 191 3.93 3.97 11.46
CA LEU A 191 3.12 4.15 10.26
C LEU A 191 1.70 4.50 10.70
N VAL A 192 1.19 5.64 10.28
CA VAL A 192 -0.15 6.12 10.62
C VAL A 192 -1.02 6.11 9.37
N GLN A 193 -2.21 5.55 9.45
CA GLN A 193 -3.15 5.48 8.34
C GLN A 193 -3.42 6.88 7.76
N GLY A 194 -3.32 7.02 6.45
CA GLY A 194 -3.57 8.29 5.75
C GLY A 194 -2.39 9.27 5.78
N ALA A 195 -1.33 8.99 6.55
CA ALA A 195 -0.15 9.83 6.55
C ALA A 195 0.68 9.66 5.27
N PRO A 196 1.43 10.70 4.84
CA PRO A 196 2.37 10.55 3.73
C PRO A 196 3.33 9.38 3.97
N CYS A 197 3.53 8.55 2.95
CA CYS A 197 4.43 7.38 3.01
C CYS A 197 4.07 6.36 4.09
N SER A 198 2.77 6.16 4.25
CA SER A 198 2.18 5.17 5.14
C SER A 198 1.11 4.36 4.41
N PHE A 199 0.48 3.42 5.13
CA PHE A 199 -0.58 2.57 4.60
C PHE A 199 -1.93 3.31 4.50
N MET A 200 -2.74 2.91 3.52
CA MET A 200 -4.07 3.49 3.25
C MET A 200 -5.22 2.55 3.66
N PHE A 201 -4.98 1.25 3.78
CA PHE A 201 -5.98 0.29 4.28
C PHE A 201 -6.44 0.65 5.70
N GLY A 202 -7.64 0.21 6.06
CA GLY A 202 -8.17 0.37 7.42
C GLY A 202 -8.01 -0.91 8.23
N LEU A 203 -7.87 -0.77 9.55
CA LEU A 203 -7.77 -1.88 10.48
C LEU A 203 -9.11 -2.14 11.16
N GLY A 204 -9.79 -3.19 10.70
CA GLY A 204 -11.10 -3.60 11.18
C GLY A 204 -11.09 -4.23 12.58
N LYS A 205 -12.30 -4.60 13.04
CA LYS A 205 -12.52 -5.27 14.34
C LYS A 205 -12.04 -6.72 14.40
N HIS A 206 -11.77 -7.30 13.22
CA HIS A 206 -11.30 -8.64 12.98
C HIS A 206 -10.39 -8.53 11.77
N ASP A 207 -9.09 -8.55 12.00
CA ASP A 207 -8.16 -8.26 10.92
C ASP A 207 -6.84 -8.98 11.07
N GLU A 208 -6.05 -8.89 10.00
CA GLU A 208 -4.67 -9.32 9.96
C GLU A 208 -3.77 -8.18 9.46
N VAL A 209 -2.50 -8.22 9.83
CA VAL A 209 -1.46 -7.34 9.30
C VAL A 209 -0.25 -8.21 8.99
N HIS A 210 0.27 -8.06 7.78
CA HIS A 210 1.40 -8.81 7.26
C HIS A 210 2.49 -7.85 6.82
N LEU A 211 3.71 -8.09 7.30
CA LEU A 211 4.94 -7.56 6.71
C LEU A 211 5.52 -8.66 5.82
N GLN A 212 5.40 -8.49 4.51
CA GLN A 212 5.71 -9.51 3.51
C GLN A 212 7.08 -9.29 2.88
N TRP A 213 7.79 -10.40 2.72
CA TRP A 213 8.96 -10.49 1.84
C TRP A 213 8.53 -10.59 0.38
N ASP A 214 7.51 -11.39 0.10
CA ASP A 214 6.87 -11.54 -1.21
C ASP A 214 5.42 -12.02 -1.02
N ALA A 215 4.66 -12.15 -2.12
CA ALA A 215 3.27 -12.63 -2.12
C ALA A 215 2.98 -13.92 -1.32
N GLN A 216 3.99 -14.73 -1.00
CA GLN A 216 3.81 -16.03 -0.33
C GLN A 216 4.46 -16.11 1.05
N ARG A 217 5.37 -15.19 1.38
CA ARG A 217 6.22 -15.29 2.57
C ARG A 217 6.15 -14.03 3.40
N ASP A 218 5.67 -14.19 4.63
CA ASP A 218 5.73 -13.14 5.65
C ASP A 218 7.13 -13.09 6.28
N VAL A 219 7.65 -11.88 6.46
CA VAL A 219 8.67 -11.59 7.48
C VAL A 219 8.04 -11.79 8.86
N ASP A 220 6.85 -11.24 9.06
CA ASP A 220 6.09 -11.31 10.30
C ASP A 220 4.61 -10.99 10.03
N SER A 221 3.72 -11.49 10.90
CA SER A 221 2.30 -11.17 10.83
C SER A 221 1.60 -11.27 12.18
N ILE A 222 0.46 -10.60 12.25
CA ILE A 222 -0.51 -10.69 13.34
C ILE A 222 -1.89 -10.88 12.75
N ALA A 223 -2.64 -11.83 13.30
CA ALA A 223 -4.10 -11.87 13.17
C ALA A 223 -4.70 -11.58 14.54
N TYR A 224 -5.65 -10.66 14.62
CA TYR A 224 -6.32 -10.30 15.85
C TYR A 224 -7.84 -10.41 15.75
N GLY A 225 -8.42 -10.81 16.88
CA GLY A 225 -9.85 -11.03 17.04
C GLY A 225 -10.60 -9.77 17.49
N LYS A 226 -11.75 -9.99 18.15
CA LYS A 226 -12.64 -8.91 18.58
C LYS A 226 -11.88 -7.88 19.42
N GLN A 227 -12.00 -6.62 19.02
CA GLN A 227 -11.57 -5.46 19.81
C GLN A 227 -12.13 -5.43 21.25
N SER A 228 -13.20 -6.20 21.56
CA SER A 228 -13.68 -6.40 22.94
C SER A 228 -12.68 -7.08 23.87
N ASP A 229 -11.64 -7.72 23.30
CA ASP A 229 -10.53 -8.29 24.06
C ASP A 229 -9.45 -7.23 24.38
N LEU A 230 -9.46 -6.06 23.71
CA LEU A 230 -8.73 -4.88 24.18
C LEU A 230 -9.44 -4.34 25.42
N PRO A 231 -8.77 -4.10 26.57
CA PRO A 231 -9.36 -3.45 27.70
C PRO A 231 -9.77 -2.06 27.22
N THR A 232 -11.07 -1.90 27.00
CA THR A 232 -11.68 -0.60 26.92
C THR A 232 -11.61 -0.04 28.34
N LEU A 233 -10.48 0.57 28.70
CA LEU A 233 -10.35 1.41 29.90
C LEU A 233 -11.16 2.72 29.74
N GLY A 234 -12.35 2.63 29.13
CA GLY A 234 -13.25 3.75 28.87
C GLY A 234 -12.77 4.74 27.78
N ARG A 235 -11.67 4.47 27.06
CA ARG A 235 -11.09 5.39 26.06
C ARG A 235 -10.81 4.81 24.67
N GLY A 236 -11.06 3.51 24.45
CA GLY A 236 -10.80 2.87 23.16
C GLY A 236 -9.31 2.78 22.82
N ASP A 237 -8.42 2.91 23.81
CA ASP A 237 -7.00 3.19 23.62
C ASP A 237 -6.04 2.01 23.64
N GLY A 238 -6.57 0.80 23.76
CA GLY A 238 -5.74 -0.40 23.76
C GLY A 238 -5.10 -0.69 22.39
N THR A 239 -4.00 -1.45 22.44
CA THR A 239 -3.25 -1.90 21.27
C THR A 239 -2.90 -3.38 21.41
N TYR A 240 -2.54 -4.00 20.30
CA TYR A 240 -1.90 -5.31 20.29
C TYR A 240 -0.40 -5.11 20.18
N GLY A 241 0.37 -5.40 21.23
CA GLY A 241 1.81 -5.18 21.26
C GLY A 241 2.61 -6.41 21.64
N ARG A 242 3.85 -6.50 21.14
CA ARG A 242 4.88 -7.45 21.60
C ARG A 242 5.87 -6.74 22.49
N ARG A 243 6.34 -7.42 23.53
CA ARG A 243 7.40 -6.87 24.38
C ARG A 243 8.76 -6.94 23.66
N PRO A 244 9.53 -5.85 23.55
CA PRO A 244 10.80 -5.85 22.83
C PRO A 244 11.84 -6.85 23.39
N GLU A 245 11.78 -7.16 24.68
CA GLU A 245 12.62 -8.19 25.30
C GLU A 245 12.29 -9.61 24.83
N GLU A 246 11.08 -9.84 24.35
CA GLU A 246 10.65 -11.11 23.74
C GLU A 246 10.97 -11.14 22.24
N MET A 247 11.18 -9.99 21.60
CA MET A 247 11.60 -9.88 20.20
C MET A 247 13.11 -10.09 20.02
N ARG A 248 13.74 -11.03 20.74
CA ARG A 248 15.21 -11.27 20.66
C ARG A 248 15.62 -12.39 19.69
N GLY A 249 14.65 -13.06 19.05
CA GLY A 249 14.91 -14.11 18.07
C GLY A 249 13.70 -14.41 17.19
N ARG A 250 13.93 -14.74 15.91
CA ARG A 250 12.90 -14.91 14.86
C ARG A 250 11.88 -16.01 15.16
N ASN A 251 12.32 -17.11 15.78
CA ASN A 251 11.47 -18.25 16.18
C ASN A 251 10.84 -18.08 17.57
N THR A 252 11.08 -16.93 18.19
CA THR A 252 10.62 -16.58 19.54
C THR A 252 10.05 -15.17 19.55
N LEU A 253 9.61 -14.63 18.40
CA LEU A 253 8.88 -13.36 18.39
C LEU A 253 7.73 -13.52 19.38
N GLY A 254 7.77 -12.71 20.44
CA GLY A 254 6.85 -12.81 21.57
C GLY A 254 5.39 -12.84 21.10
N ARG A 255 4.53 -13.46 21.90
CA ARG A 255 3.10 -13.44 21.58
C ARG A 255 2.60 -12.00 21.69
N PHE A 256 1.79 -11.56 20.74
CA PHE A 256 1.06 -10.30 20.91
C PHE A 256 0.18 -10.37 22.16
N VAL A 257 0.35 -9.38 23.02
CA VAL A 257 -0.50 -9.16 24.17
C VAL A 257 -1.32 -7.91 23.96
N VAL A 258 -2.44 -7.89 24.64
CA VAL A 258 -3.27 -6.72 24.69
C VAL A 258 -2.66 -5.72 25.67
N MET A 259 -2.44 -4.49 25.21
CA MET A 259 -1.91 -3.39 25.99
C MET A 259 -3.00 -2.39 26.31
N SER A 260 -2.95 -1.83 27.51
CA SER A 260 -3.91 -0.84 28.00
C SER A 260 -3.47 0.61 27.74
N GLN A 261 -2.24 0.82 27.30
CA GLN A 261 -1.71 2.11 26.88
C GLN A 261 -0.86 1.93 25.61
N PRO A 262 -1.05 2.79 24.60
CA PRO A 262 -0.26 2.76 23.38
C PRO A 262 1.18 3.25 23.64
N THR A 263 2.17 2.67 22.95
CA THR A 263 3.60 3.01 23.16
C THR A 263 4.33 3.50 21.90
N PRO A 264 3.75 4.40 21.07
CA PRO A 264 4.35 4.81 19.80
C PRO A 264 5.75 5.41 19.97
N GLY A 265 6.69 4.89 19.19
CA GLY A 265 8.10 5.27 19.15
C GLY A 265 8.92 4.79 20.36
N THR A 266 8.36 3.92 21.22
CA THR A 266 9.02 3.49 22.46
C THR A 266 8.82 2.00 22.74
N PRO A 267 9.71 1.36 23.52
CA PRO A 267 9.52 -0.03 23.92
C PRO A 267 8.19 -0.26 24.65
N ASN A 268 7.40 -1.23 24.16
CA ASN A 268 6.16 -1.67 24.81
C ASN A 268 6.43 -2.10 26.27
N ARG A 269 5.69 -1.54 27.22
CA ARG A 269 5.75 -1.89 28.65
C ARG A 269 4.38 -2.39 29.10
N ALA A 270 4.36 -3.45 29.90
CA ALA A 270 3.15 -3.93 30.55
C ALA A 270 2.82 -3.16 31.81
#